data_AF-A0A960HBQ5-F1
#
_entry.id   AF-A0A960HBQ5-F1
#
_cell.length_a   1.000
_cell.length_b   1.000
_cell.length_c   1.000
_cell.angle_alpha   90.00
_cell.angle_beta   90.00
_cell.angle_gamma   90.00
#
_symmetry.space_group_name_H-M   'P 1'
#
loop_
_entity.id
_entity.type
_entity.pdbx_description
1 polymer ?
#
loop_
_entity_poly.entity_id
_entity_poly.type
_entity_poly.pdbx_seq_one_letter_code
_entity_poly.pdbx_strand_id
1 'polypeptide(L)'
;MPTNHPRHAITETPEISDALGFARRAWPDLGDKPGALLRRLILEGRNTLVHRNTEESQERRRAIADTGGALTGVFGANYLQELREDWPE
;
A
#
# COMPACT_ATOMS: atom_id res chain seq x y z
N MET A 1 35.90 3.61 9.83
CA MET A 1 34.69 3.64 10.68
C MET A 1 33.68 2.60 10.18
N PRO A 2 33.52 1.45 10.87
CA PRO A 2 32.40 0.57 10.64
C PRO A 2 31.14 1.23 11.21
N THR A 3 30.13 1.45 10.37
CA THR A 3 28.80 1.87 10.79
C THR A 3 28.01 0.64 11.24
N ASN A 4 27.24 0.70 12.33
CA ASN A 4 26.37 -0.40 12.79
C ASN A 4 25.27 -0.81 11.78
N HIS A 5 25.07 -0.03 10.71
CA HIS A 5 24.06 -0.30 9.70
C HIS A 5 24.59 -1.17 8.56
N PRO A 6 23.79 -2.13 8.06
CA PRO A 6 24.09 -2.89 6.85
C PRO A 6 24.33 -1.96 5.66
N ARG A 7 25.27 -2.35 4.79
CA ARG A 7 25.53 -1.65 3.53
C ARG A 7 24.86 -2.39 2.40
N HIS A 8 24.11 -1.65 1.59
CA HIS A 8 23.53 -2.16 0.35
C HIS A 8 24.21 -1.47 -0.81
N ALA A 9 25.02 -2.22 -1.57
CA ALA A 9 25.64 -1.72 -2.78
C ALA A 9 24.60 -1.69 -3.91
N ILE A 10 24.56 -0.58 -4.65
CA ILE A 10 23.66 -0.39 -5.78
C ILE A 10 24.52 0.00 -6.97
N THR A 11 24.39 -0.73 -8.08
CA THR A 11 24.99 -0.36 -9.36
C THR A 11 24.07 0.59 -10.08
N GLU A 12 24.58 1.74 -10.54
CA GLU A 12 23.78 2.71 -11.30
C GLU A 12 23.49 2.16 -12.70
N THR A 13 22.23 1.78 -12.92
CA THR A 13 21.68 1.39 -14.23
C THR A 13 21.05 2.60 -14.91
N PRO A 14 20.68 2.53 -16.21
CA PRO A 14 19.97 3.63 -16.88
C PRO A 14 18.72 4.09 -16.13
N GLU A 15 17.92 3.17 -15.59
CA GLU A 15 16.71 3.47 -14.84
C GLU A 15 17.01 4.22 -13.53
N ILE A 16 18.12 3.87 -12.88
CA ILE A 16 18.57 4.57 -11.66
C ILE A 16 19.08 5.97 -12.00
N SER A 17 19.80 6.12 -13.12
CA SER A 17 20.24 7.43 -13.61
C SER A 17 19.06 8.34 -13.91
N ASP A 18 18.02 7.82 -14.57
CA ASP A 18 16.78 8.54 -14.85
C ASP A 18 16.08 8.96 -13.55
N ALA A 19 15.92 8.01 -12.60
CA ALA A 19 15.32 8.29 -11.30
C ALA A 19 16.10 9.35 -10.51
N LEU A 20 17.43 9.31 -10.55
CA LEU A 20 18.30 10.34 -9.98
C LEU A 20 18.10 11.68 -10.70
N GLY A 21 17.92 11.69 -12.02
CA GLY A 21 17.57 12.88 -12.78
C GLY A 21 16.29 13.56 -12.30
N PHE A 22 15.23 12.78 -12.05
CA PHE A 22 14.00 13.29 -11.41
C PHE A 22 14.27 13.81 -10.00
N ALA A 23 15.00 13.05 -9.20
CA ALA A 23 15.31 13.40 -7.82
C ALA A 23 16.11 14.71 -7.71
N ARG A 24 17.06 14.98 -8.61
CA ARG A 24 17.82 16.23 -8.65
C ARG A 24 16.93 17.44 -8.90
N ARG A 25 15.93 17.30 -9.78
CA ARG A 25 14.94 18.38 -10.04
C ARG A 25 14.03 18.60 -8.84
N ALA A 26 13.62 17.54 -8.16
CA ALA A 26 12.76 17.61 -6.98
C ALA A 26 13.50 18.12 -5.73
N TRP A 27 14.79 17.79 -5.60
CA TRP A 27 15.66 18.19 -4.47
C TRP A 27 16.98 18.78 -4.95
N PRO A 28 16.99 20.04 -5.45
CA PRO A 28 18.20 20.67 -5.98
C PRO A 28 19.35 20.75 -4.98
N ASP A 29 19.07 20.93 -3.69
CA ASP A 29 20.08 21.00 -2.61
C ASP A 29 20.88 19.70 -2.42
N LEU A 30 20.37 18.59 -2.96
CA LEU A 30 21.01 17.27 -2.96
C LEU A 30 21.57 16.90 -4.34
N GLY A 31 21.56 17.81 -5.31
CA GLY A 31 21.83 17.56 -6.72
C GLY A 31 23.13 16.80 -7.01
N ASP A 32 24.19 17.13 -6.26
CA ASP A 32 25.53 16.56 -6.41
C ASP A 32 25.79 15.37 -5.46
N LYS A 33 24.75 14.91 -4.75
CA LYS A 33 24.84 13.88 -3.70
C LYS A 33 23.97 12.67 -4.05
N PRO A 34 24.39 11.82 -5.01
CA PRO A 34 23.58 10.69 -5.48
C PRO A 34 23.16 9.73 -4.35
N GLY A 35 24.05 9.45 -3.39
CA GLY A 35 23.69 8.63 -2.22
C GLY A 35 22.60 9.25 -1.34
N ALA A 36 22.57 10.58 -1.19
CA ALA A 36 21.53 11.27 -0.43
C ALA A 36 20.19 11.27 -1.19
N LEU A 37 20.24 11.42 -2.52
CA LEU A 37 19.07 11.32 -3.39
C LEU A 37 18.48 9.90 -3.37
N LEU A 38 19.29 8.86 -3.50
CA LEU A 38 18.85 7.46 -3.37
C LEU A 38 18.17 7.21 -2.03
N ARG A 39 18.77 7.68 -0.93
CA ARG A 39 18.16 7.58 0.39
C ARG A 39 16.80 8.30 0.44
N ARG A 40 16.70 9.50 -0.12
CA ARG A 40 15.45 10.27 -0.14
C ARG A 40 14.37 9.55 -0.96
N LEU A 41 14.71 9.06 -2.15
CA LEU A 41 13.81 8.28 -3.00
C LEU A 41 13.27 7.03 -2.29
N ILE A 42 14.12 6.28 -1.57
CA ILE A 42 13.70 5.10 -0.80
C ILE A 42 12.68 5.48 0.29
N LEU A 43 12.92 6.59 0.99
CA LEU A 43 12.01 7.04 2.05
C LEU A 43 10.68 7.55 1.49
N GLU A 44 10.69 8.28 0.38
CA GLU A 44 9.45 8.69 -0.30
C GLU A 44 8.69 7.48 -0.85
N GLY A 45 9.38 6.51 -1.48
CA GLY A 45 8.77 5.27 -1.96
C GLY A 45 8.09 4.49 -0.84
N ARG A 46 8.73 4.39 0.34
CA ARG A 46 8.10 3.82 1.53
C ARG A 46 6.81 4.55 1.90
N ASN A 47 6.82 5.89 1.92
CA ASN A 47 5.64 6.67 2.28
C ASN A 47 4.49 6.38 1.31
N THR A 48 4.75 6.36 0.00
CA THR A 48 3.76 6.03 -1.02
C THR A 48 3.16 4.64 -0.81
N LEU A 49 3.97 3.63 -0.51
CA LEU A 49 3.49 2.26 -0.23
C LEU A 49 2.61 2.20 1.02
N VAL A 50 2.99 2.92 2.09
CA VAL A 50 2.19 3.00 3.32
C VAL A 50 0.84 3.67 3.07
N HIS A 51 0.81 4.74 2.27
CA HIS A 51 -0.43 5.45 1.95
C HIS A 51 -1.36 4.56 1.13
N ARG A 52 -0.84 3.88 0.09
CA ARG A 52 -1.62 2.92 -0.71
C ARG A 52 -2.23 1.80 0.14
N ASN A 53 -1.45 1.18 1.02
CA ASN A 53 -1.97 0.12 1.91
C ASN A 53 -3.05 0.65 2.85
N THR A 54 -2.93 1.91 3.29
CA THR A 54 -3.91 2.55 4.16
C THR A 54 -5.20 2.83 3.39
N GLU A 55 -5.12 3.33 2.16
CA GLU A 55 -6.25 3.56 1.26
C GLU A 55 -6.99 2.26 0.97
N GLU A 56 -6.29 1.21 0.52
CA GLU A 56 -6.87 -0.12 0.27
C GLU A 56 -7.55 -0.68 1.53
N SER A 57 -6.95 -0.49 2.70
CA SER A 57 -7.55 -0.90 3.99
C SER A 57 -8.80 -0.09 4.34
N GLN A 58 -8.82 1.21 4.02
CA GLN A 58 -9.99 2.07 4.25
C GLN A 58 -11.13 1.73 3.30
N GLU A 59 -10.85 1.52 2.02
CA GLU A 59 -11.83 1.07 1.03
C GLU A 59 -12.48 -0.24 1.46
N ARG A 60 -11.67 -1.22 1.88
CA ARG A 60 -12.20 -2.49 2.40
C ARG A 60 -13.10 -2.27 3.62
N ARG A 61 -12.70 -1.43 4.58
CA ARG A 61 -13.52 -1.14 5.77
C ARG A 61 -14.83 -0.45 5.41
N ARG A 62 -14.82 0.48 4.45
CA ARG A 62 -16.03 1.14 3.94
C ARG A 62 -16.96 0.12 3.29
N ALA A 63 -16.46 -0.73 2.40
CA ALA A 63 -17.26 -1.78 1.79
C ALA A 63 -17.91 -2.72 2.83
N ILE A 64 -17.19 -3.10 3.89
CA ILE A 64 -17.75 -3.89 4.99
C ILE A 64 -18.81 -3.12 5.76
N ALA A 65 -18.60 -1.84 6.04
CA ALA A 65 -19.58 -1.01 6.74
C ALA A 65 -20.85 -0.78 5.90
N ASP A 66 -20.70 -0.53 4.61
CA ASP A 66 -21.80 -0.27 3.68
C ASP A 66 -22.64 -1.53 3.42
N THR A 67 -22.02 -2.71 3.43
CA THR A 67 -22.71 -4.00 3.23
C THR A 67 -23.19 -4.63 4.54
N GLY A 68 -22.59 -4.25 5.68
CA GLY A 68 -22.91 -4.74 7.00
C GLY A 68 -24.32 -4.36 7.42
N GLY A 69 -25.22 -5.34 7.44
CA GLY A 69 -26.63 -5.11 7.79
C GLY A 69 -27.50 -4.60 6.65
N ALA A 70 -26.96 -4.49 5.41
CA ALA A 70 -27.76 -4.15 4.23
C ALA A 70 -28.91 -5.13 3.96
N LEU A 71 -28.81 -6.36 4.46
CA LEU A 71 -29.84 -7.39 4.37
C LEU A 71 -30.59 -7.62 5.70
N THR A 72 -30.36 -6.79 6.72
CA THR A 72 -31.08 -6.90 7.99
C THR A 72 -32.58 -6.63 7.76
N GLY A 73 -33.42 -7.59 8.14
CA GLY A 73 -34.86 -7.53 7.94
C GLY A 73 -35.35 -7.99 6.56
N VAL A 74 -34.46 -8.30 5.62
CA VAL A 74 -34.82 -8.90 4.32
C VAL A 74 -35.28 -10.34 4.50
N PHE A 75 -34.65 -11.06 5.41
CA PHE A 75 -35.00 -12.45 5.73
C PHE A 75 -36.05 -12.48 6.84
N GLY A 76 -37.19 -13.12 6.54
CA GLY A 76 -38.26 -13.33 7.51
C GLY A 76 -37.84 -14.25 8.66
N ALA A 77 -38.58 -14.21 9.76
CA ALA A 77 -38.26 -14.97 10.98
C ALA A 77 -38.08 -16.49 10.74
N ASN A 78 -38.79 -17.05 9.77
CA ASN A 78 -38.75 -18.48 9.43
C ASN A 78 -37.89 -18.80 8.19
N TYR A 79 -37.25 -17.81 7.56
CA TYR A 79 -36.52 -17.99 6.30
C TYR A 79 -35.45 -19.09 6.38
N LEU A 80 -34.72 -19.17 7.49
CA LEU A 80 -33.69 -20.20 7.70
C LEU A 80 -34.27 -21.62 7.84
N GLN A 81 -35.50 -21.74 8.33
CA GLN A 81 -36.18 -23.02 8.47
C GLN A 81 -36.69 -23.49 7.11
N GLU A 82 -37.35 -22.60 6.37
CA GLU A 82 -37.82 -22.84 5.00
C GLU A 82 -36.66 -23.24 4.07
N LEU A 83 -35.52 -22.54 4.14
CA LEU A 83 -34.34 -22.85 3.32
C LEU A 83 -33.76 -24.26 3.58
N ARG A 84 -33.91 -24.78 4.80
CA ARG A 84 -33.37 -26.09 5.19
C ARG A 84 -34.26 -27.24 4.78
N GLU A 85 -35.56 -27.01 4.60
CA GLU A 85 -36.49 -28.03 4.12
C GLU A 85 -36.22 -28.45 2.67
N ASP A 86 -35.65 -27.54 1.86
CA ASP A 86 -35.30 -27.78 0.46
C ASP A 86 -33.94 -28.46 0.24
N TRP A 87 -33.16 -28.72 1.30
CA TRP A 87 -31.85 -29.37 1.20
C TRP A 87 -31.94 -30.84 1.61
N PRO A 88 -31.69 -31.82 0.70
CA PRO A 88 -31.59 -33.21 1.08
C PRO A 88 -30.35 -33.46 1.96
N GLU A 89 -30.43 -34.43 2.87
CA GLU A 89 -29.32 -34.84 3.77
C GLU A 89 -27.98 -35.09 3.05
#